data_AF-A0A835QAQ5-F1
#
_entry.id   AF-A0A835QAQ5-F1
#
_cell.length_a   1.000
_cell.length_b   1.000
_cell.length_c   1.000
_cell.angle_alpha   90.00
_cell.angle_beta   90.00
_cell.angle_gamma   90.00
#
_symmetry.space_group_name_H-M   'P 1'
#
loop_
_entity.id
_entity.type
_entity.pdbx_description
1 polymer ?
#
loop_
_entity_poly.entity_id
_entity_poly.type
_entity_poly.pdbx_seq_one_letter_code
_entity_poly.pdbx_strand_id
1 'polypeptide(L)'
;MFTPPKKMQLTIMYCLFVLLLPPVFLFHAFRRRRVAKYKLPPGPTPLPLIGNLHQLGELPHHSLHRLSQKYGPVMLLYLGQLPTLIISGAKAASEVLRN
;
A
#
# COMPACT_ATOMS: atom_id res chain seq x y z
N MET A 1 1.59 24.10 36.61
CA MET A 1 1.64 23.24 35.41
C MET A 1 2.38 21.95 35.80
N PHE A 2 1.67 20.90 36.18
CA PHE A 2 2.27 19.69 36.76
C PHE A 2 2.73 18.78 35.61
N THR A 3 3.99 18.91 35.20
CA THR A 3 4.57 18.00 34.21
C THR A 3 4.91 16.68 34.90
N PRO A 4 4.35 15.54 34.46
CA PRO A 4 4.64 14.28 35.10
C PRO A 4 6.13 13.91 34.91
N PRO A 5 6.71 13.15 35.86
CA PRO A 5 8.12 12.79 35.83
C PRO A 5 8.49 12.09 34.51
N LYS A 6 9.70 12.33 34.02
CA LYS A 6 10.18 11.83 32.71
C LYS A 6 9.99 10.32 32.53
N LYS A 7 10.09 9.54 33.61
CA LYS A 7 9.82 8.08 33.59
C LYS A 7 8.36 7.75 33.29
N MET A 8 7.42 8.51 33.85
CA MET A 8 5.98 8.31 33.64
C MET A 8 5.56 8.70 32.21
N GLN A 9 6.17 9.75 31.65
CA GLN A 9 5.96 10.16 30.26
C GLN A 9 6.36 9.06 29.26
N LEU A 10 7.51 8.43 29.46
CA LEU A 10 7.99 7.34 28.60
C LEU A 10 7.04 6.13 28.63
N THR A 11 6.58 5.75 29.83
CA THR A 11 5.60 4.66 29.99
C THR A 11 4.28 4.96 29.28
N ILE A 12 3.77 6.18 29.40
CA ILE A 12 2.53 6.60 28.72
C ILE A 12 2.69 6.50 27.20
N MET A 13 3.80 6.98 26.64
CA MET A 13 4.07 6.90 25.19
C MET A 13 4.15 5.45 24.71
N TYR A 14 4.80 4.57 25.46
CA TYR A 14 4.87 3.15 25.16
C TYR A 14 3.49 2.48 25.21
N CYS A 15 2.70 2.74 26.26
CA CYS A 15 1.34 2.21 26.39
C CYS A 15 0.44 2.66 25.23
N LEU A 16 0.52 3.93 24.81
CA LEU A 16 -0.21 4.44 23.66
C LEU A 16 0.19 3.73 22.37
N PHE A 17 1.50 3.53 22.13
CA PHE A 17 1.98 2.83 20.95
C PHE A 17 1.48 1.39 20.88
N VAL A 18 1.58 0.65 21.99
CA VAL A 18 1.10 -0.74 22.10
C VAL A 18 -0.42 -0.81 21.93
N LEU A 19 -1.16 0.18 22.43
CA LEU A 19 -2.64 0.22 22.30
C LEU A 19 -3.08 0.55 20.86
N LEU A 20 -2.36 1.41 20.14
CA LEU A 20 -2.73 1.89 18.81
C LEU A 20 -2.27 0.97 17.67
N LEU A 21 -1.22 0.17 17.84
CA LEU A 21 -0.70 -0.72 16.81
C LEU A 21 -1.70 -1.82 16.37
N PRO A 22 -2.33 -2.60 17.28
CA PRO A 22 -3.25 -3.67 16.90
C PRO A 22 -4.46 -3.23 16.07
N PRO A 23 -5.22 -2.16 16.43
CA PRO A 23 -6.37 -1.75 15.62
C PRO A 23 -5.96 -1.22 14.24
N VAL A 24 -4.82 -0.54 14.11
CA VAL A 24 -4.29 -0.09 12.81
C VAL A 24 -3.93 -1.29 11.93
N PHE A 25 -3.26 -2.30 12.51
CA PHE A 25 -2.90 -3.52 11.80
C PHE A 25 -4.14 -4.32 11.37
N LEU A 26 -5.11 -4.50 12.28
CA LEU A 26 -6.38 -5.16 12.00
C LEU A 26 -7.16 -4.44 10.91
N PHE A 27 -7.30 -3.12 10.99
CA PHE A 27 -7.97 -2.33 9.96
C PHE A 27 -7.33 -2.53 8.58
N HIS A 28 -6.00 -2.53 8.51
CA HIS A 28 -5.27 -2.77 7.27
C HIS A 28 -5.48 -4.19 6.74
N ALA A 29 -5.46 -5.21 7.62
CA ALA A 29 -5.73 -6.60 7.25
C ALA A 29 -7.17 -6.81 6.75
N PHE A 30 -8.16 -6.20 7.42
CA PHE A 30 -9.57 -6.26 7.01
C PHE A 30 -9.80 -5.59 5.65
N ARG A 31 -9.17 -4.44 5.39
CA ARG A 31 -9.23 -3.80 4.07
C ARG A 31 -8.68 -4.70 2.97
N ARG A 32 -7.54 -5.37 3.18
CA ARG A 32 -6.98 -6.31 2.19
C ARG A 32 -7.92 -7.46 1.86
N ARG A 33 -8.59 -8.02 2.87
CA ARG A 33 -9.57 -9.12 2.67
C ARG A 33 -10.77 -8.71 1.80
N ARG A 34 -11.20 -7.44 1.85
CA ARG A 34 -12.30 -6.97 0.99
C ARG A 34 -11.91 -6.93 -0.48
N VAL A 35 -10.67 -6.55 -0.79
CA VAL A 35 -10.17 -6.48 -2.17
C VAL A 35 -9.94 -7.89 -2.73
N ALA A 36 -9.50 -8.84 -1.90
CA ALA A 36 -9.24 -10.23 -2.29
C ALA A 36 -10.48 -11.07 -2.67
N LYS A 37 -11.71 -10.55 -2.49
CA LYS A 37 -12.94 -11.23 -2.94
C LYS A 37 -13.08 -11.27 -4.47
N TYR A 38 -12.34 -10.43 -5.20
CA TYR A 38 -12.28 -10.43 -6.66
C TYR A 38 -10.96 -11.03 -7.14
N LYS A 39 -10.95 -11.65 -8.32
CA LYS A 39 -9.70 -12.06 -8.99
C LYS A 39 -8.94 -10.79 -9.39
N LEU A 40 -8.10 -10.31 -8.48
CA LEU A 40 -7.29 -9.12 -8.73
C LEU A 40 -6.16 -9.45 -9.69
N PRO A 41 -5.75 -8.47 -10.53
CA PRO A 41 -4.52 -8.62 -11.28
C PRO A 41 -3.32 -8.77 -10.32
N PRO A 42 -2.27 -9.46 -10.77
CA PRO A 42 -1.05 -9.64 -9.98
C PRO A 42 -0.42 -8.29 -9.59
N GLY A 43 0.40 -8.28 -8.54
CA GLY A 43 1.11 -7.06 -8.14
C GLY A 43 2.03 -7.26 -6.94
N PRO A 44 2.99 -6.35 -6.72
CA PRO A 44 3.84 -6.36 -5.55
C PRO A 44 3.03 -6.15 -4.26
N THR A 45 3.48 -6.78 -3.19
CA THR A 45 2.84 -6.69 -1.88
C THR A 45 3.04 -5.28 -1.30
N PRO A 46 1.96 -4.54 -1.00
CA PRO A 46 2.06 -3.19 -0.47
C PRO A 46 2.50 -3.17 0.99
N LEU A 47 3.18 -2.10 1.41
CA LEU A 47 3.44 -1.82 2.82
C LEU A 47 2.22 -1.17 3.48
N PRO A 48 2.05 -1.33 4.81
CA PRO A 48 1.06 -0.56 5.57
C PRO A 48 1.26 0.94 5.35
N LEU A 49 0.16 1.68 5.22
CA LEU A 49 0.08 3.14 5.05
C LEU A 49 0.66 3.71 3.74
N ILE A 50 1.89 3.36 3.37
CA ILE A 50 2.62 3.90 2.20
C ILE A 50 2.29 3.15 0.90
N GLY A 51 1.91 1.88 0.99
CA GLY A 51 1.67 1.05 -0.19
C GLY A 51 2.96 0.71 -0.94
N ASN A 52 2.90 0.79 -2.27
CA ASN A 52 3.98 0.53 -3.22
C ASN A 52 4.76 1.79 -3.63
N LEU A 53 4.48 2.95 -3.01
CA LEU A 53 5.21 4.20 -3.31
C LEU A 53 6.72 4.05 -3.10
N HIS A 54 7.14 3.23 -2.12
CA HIS A 54 8.54 2.92 -1.85
C HIS A 54 9.28 2.21 -3.01
N GLN A 55 8.54 1.68 -3.98
CA GLN A 55 9.08 1.00 -5.17
C GLN A 55 9.19 1.95 -6.37
N LEU A 56 8.61 3.16 -6.27
CA LEU A 56 8.71 4.19 -7.27
C LEU A 56 9.96 5.03 -6.97
N GLY A 57 10.93 5.00 -7.90
CA GLY A 57 12.09 5.89 -7.82
C GLY A 57 11.77 7.29 -8.34
N GLU A 58 12.81 8.11 -8.53
CA GLU A 58 12.68 9.47 -9.08
C GLU A 58 11.99 9.52 -10.44
N LEU A 59 12.09 8.42 -11.20
CA LEU A 59 11.44 8.23 -12.49
C LEU A 59 10.37 7.13 -12.37
N PRO A 60 9.12 7.47 -11.97
CA PRO A 60 8.06 6.50 -11.75
C PRO A 60 7.77 5.63 -12.99
N HIS A 61 7.84 6.19 -14.19
CA HIS A 61 7.61 5.45 -15.44
C HIS A 61 8.63 4.32 -15.64
N HIS A 62 9.90 4.51 -15.25
CA HIS A 62 10.91 3.45 -15.30
C HIS A 62 10.65 2.36 -14.25
N SER A 63 10.30 2.75 -13.02
CA SER A 63 9.89 1.80 -11.98
C SER A 63 8.67 0.98 -12.40
N LEU A 64 7.65 1.65 -12.95
CA LEU A 64 6.43 1.00 -13.44
C LEU A 64 6.73 0.05 -14.60
N HIS A 65 7.62 0.43 -15.52
CA HIS A 65 8.05 -0.46 -16.59
C HIS A 65 8.76 -1.71 -16.04
N ARG A 66 9.68 -1.56 -15.09
CA ARG A 66 10.35 -2.71 -14.45
C ARG A 66 9.35 -3.61 -13.72
N LEU A 67 8.38 -3.03 -13.03
CA LEU A 67 7.32 -3.77 -12.37
C LEU A 67 6.42 -4.50 -13.39
N SER A 68 6.10 -3.89 -14.54
CA SER A 68 5.30 -4.55 -15.57
C SER A 68 6.02 -5.73 -16.22
N GLN A 69 7.35 -5.68 -16.33
CA GLN A 69 8.13 -6.85 -16.79
C GLN A 69 8.03 -8.04 -15.81
N LYS A 70 7.84 -7.76 -14.51
CA LYS A 70 7.78 -8.79 -13.47
C LYS A 70 6.36 -9.33 -13.21
N TYR A 71 5.38 -8.43 -13.16
CA TYR A 71 4.00 -8.76 -12.79
C TYR A 71 3.05 -8.84 -13.99
N GLY A 72 3.50 -8.42 -15.17
CA GLY A 72 2.72 -8.41 -16.40
C GLY A 72 2.16 -7.02 -16.76
N PRO A 73 1.55 -6.91 -17.96
CA PRO A 73 1.06 -5.65 -18.50
C PRO A 73 -0.15 -5.08 -17.78
N VAL A 74 -0.87 -5.89 -17.00
CA VAL A 74 -2.00 -5.46 -16.16
C VAL A 74 -1.70 -5.89 -14.73
N MET A 75 -1.42 -4.92 -13.88
CA MET A 75 -1.02 -5.16 -12.50
C MET A 75 -1.68 -4.18 -11.53
N LEU A 76 -1.84 -4.59 -10.27
CA LEU A 76 -2.40 -3.75 -9.21
C LEU A 76 -1.28 -3.20 -8.32
N LEU A 77 -1.24 -1.88 -8.16
CA LEU A 77 -0.39 -1.20 -7.17
C LEU A 77 -1.24 -0.49 -6.11
N TYR A 78 -0.65 -0.19 -4.96
CA TYR A 78 -1.26 0.71 -3.98
C TYR A 78 -0.41 1.98 -3.87
N LEU A 79 -0.95 3.13 -4.24
CA LEU A 79 -0.28 4.41 -4.05
C LEU A 79 -0.78 4.99 -2.73
N GLY A 80 -0.01 4.78 -1.64
CA GLY A 80 -0.51 4.99 -0.29
C GLY A 80 -1.55 3.92 0.06
N GLN A 81 -2.76 4.38 0.40
CA GLN A 81 -3.90 3.50 0.64
C GLN A 81 -4.83 3.35 -0.57
N LEU A 82 -4.51 3.98 -1.70
CA LEU A 82 -5.35 3.96 -2.91
C LEU A 82 -4.95 2.79 -3.82
N PRO A 83 -5.85 1.82 -4.09
CA PRO A 83 -5.60 0.81 -5.10
C PRO A 83 -5.59 1.46 -6.49
N THR A 84 -4.59 1.14 -7.30
CA THR A 84 -4.34 1.74 -8.60
C THR A 84 -4.03 0.64 -9.60
N LEU A 85 -4.89 0.49 -10.61
CA LEU A 85 -4.66 -0.43 -11.72
C LEU A 85 -3.68 0.20 -12.70
N ILE A 86 -2.58 -0.50 -12.99
CA ILE A 86 -1.58 -0.07 -13.96
C ILE A 86 -1.72 -0.92 -15.21
N ILE A 87 -1.82 -0.25 -16.36
CA ILE A 87 -1.92 -0.88 -17.67
C ILE A 87 -0.71 -0.42 -18.49
N SER A 88 0.14 -1.37 -18.87
CA SER A 88 1.39 -1.15 -19.58
C SER A 88 1.32 -1.73 -20.97
N GLY A 89 1.40 -0.86 -21.98
CA GLY A 89 1.42 -1.24 -23.40
C GLY A 89 0.10 -1.02 -24.13
N ALA A 90 0.20 -0.76 -25.44
CA ALA A 90 -0.93 -0.36 -26.27
C ALA A 90 -2.01 -1.46 -26.39
N LYS A 91 -1.61 -2.73 -26.49
CA LYS A 91 -2.56 -3.86 -26.59
C LYS A 91 -3.45 -3.96 -25.36
N ALA A 92 -2.85 -3.96 -24.16
CA ALA A 92 -3.58 -4.05 -22.90
C ALA A 92 -4.44 -2.81 -22.66
N ALA A 93 -3.94 -1.60 -22.99
CA ALA A 93 -4.72 -0.37 -22.91
C ALA A 93 -5.93 -0.39 -23.84
N SER A 94 -5.74 -0.83 -25.09
CA SER A 94 -6.84 -0.95 -26.05
C SER A 94 -7.89 -1.97 -25.62
N GLU A 95 -7.51 -3.05 -24.94
CA GLU A 95 -8.45 -4.05 -24.45
C GLU A 95 -9.32 -3.48 -23.31
N VAL A 96 -8.74 -2.69 -22.41
CA VAL A 96 -9.47 -2.05 -21.31
C VAL A 96 -10.35 -0.89 -21.79
N LEU A 97 -9.86 -0.06 -22.72
CA LEU A 97 -10.56 1.15 -23.17
C LEU A 97 -11.68 0.89 -24.20
N ARG A 98 -11.71 -0.30 -24.82
CA ARG A 98 -12.78 -0.68 -25.77
C ARG A 98 -14.06 -1.13 -25.09
N ASN A 99 -14.08 -1.17 -23.76
CA ASN A 99 -15.19 -1.64 -22.94
C ASN A 99 -15.75 -0.51 -22.07
#